data_AF-A0A7S3ZF45-F1
#
_entry.id   AF-A0A7S3ZF45-F1
#
_cell.length_a   1.000
_cell.length_b   1.000
_cell.length_c   1.000
_cell.angle_alpha   90.00
_cell.angle_beta   90.00
_cell.angle_gamma   90.00
#
_symmetry.space_group_name_H-M   'P 1'
#
loop_
_entity.id
_entity.type
_entity.pdbx_description
1 polymer ?
#
loop_
_entity_poly.entity_id
_entity_poly.type
_entity_poly.pdbx_seq_one_letter_code
_entity_poly.pdbx_strand_id
1 'polypeptide(L)'
;GRTRGRSRRNRGPPQRTRPPETLKDYHRVISQYASERDAVGALQALEEIERKNMTATLPIYNTAMAACQRHWQIALDLFHTLDRKNVRPDNTTYFRAIQACEKAHQWQKAVGLIDTCGSTSSEILSTSMYIAALKACK
;
A
#
# COMPACT_ATOMS: atom_id res chain seq x y z
N GLY A 1 43.39 -8.81 -10.31
CA GLY A 1 42.55 -7.62 -10.13
C GLY A 1 41.51 -7.87 -9.06
N ARG A 2 41.61 -7.18 -7.91
CA ARG A 2 40.52 -7.16 -6.91
C ARG A 2 39.52 -6.08 -7.32
N THR A 3 38.23 -6.37 -7.31
CA THR A 3 37.30 -5.80 -6.31
C THR A 3 35.85 -6.20 -6.55
N ARG A 4 35.27 -6.78 -5.49
CA ARG A 4 33.93 -6.46 -4.94
C ARG A 4 32.75 -6.86 -5.83
N GLY A 5 32.18 -8.05 -5.66
CA GLY A 5 31.45 -8.41 -4.43
C GLY A 5 30.19 -7.54 -4.34
N ARG A 6 29.11 -7.92 -5.04
CA ARG A 6 27.76 -7.39 -4.77
C ARG A 6 27.34 -7.88 -3.39
N SER A 7 27.80 -7.14 -2.39
CA SER A 7 27.35 -7.26 -1.01
C SER A 7 25.84 -7.08 -1.02
N ARG A 8 25.11 -8.19 -0.82
CA ARG A 8 23.74 -8.17 -0.33
C ARG A 8 23.79 -7.26 0.90
N ARG A 9 23.34 -6.02 0.75
CA ARG A 9 23.16 -5.13 1.89
C ARG A 9 22.09 -5.80 2.73
N ASN A 10 22.55 -6.54 3.72
CA ASN A 10 21.79 -6.96 4.87
C ASN A 10 21.42 -5.66 5.61
N ARG A 11 20.42 -4.95 5.09
CA ARG A 11 19.78 -3.88 5.83
C ARG A 11 18.85 -4.60 6.78
N GLY A 12 19.35 -4.85 8.00
CA GLY A 12 18.47 -5.06 9.13
C GLY A 12 17.51 -3.87 9.27
N PRO A 13 16.47 -3.99 10.12
CA PRO A 13 15.47 -2.94 10.31
C PRO A 13 16.16 -1.58 10.49
N PRO A 14 15.68 -0.51 9.84
CA PRO A 14 16.37 0.76 9.76
C PRO A 14 16.89 1.18 11.14
N GLN A 15 18.22 1.24 11.28
CA GLN A 15 18.88 1.52 12.55
C GLN A 15 18.40 2.87 13.09
N ARG A 16 17.77 2.83 14.28
CA ARG A 16 17.63 3.89 15.29
C ARG A 16 17.82 5.31 14.75
N THR A 17 16.97 5.73 13.82
CA THR A 17 16.66 7.16 13.69
C THR A 17 15.71 7.51 14.83
N ARG A 18 15.74 8.76 15.32
CA ARG A 18 14.77 9.27 16.33
C ARG A 18 13.37 8.72 16.02
N PRO A 19 12.59 8.30 17.03
CA PRO A 19 11.24 7.79 16.78
C PRO A 19 10.51 8.80 15.90
N PRO A 20 9.87 8.39 14.79
CA PRO A 20 9.19 9.32 13.91
C PRO A 20 8.18 10.14 14.73
N GLU A 21 8.35 11.46 14.75
CA GLU A 21 7.50 12.40 15.51
C GLU A 21 6.48 13.08 14.58
N THR A 22 6.71 13.05 13.26
CA THR A 22 5.88 13.70 12.26
C THR A 22 5.35 12.74 11.21
N LEU A 23 4.20 13.06 10.59
CA LEU A 23 3.62 12.28 9.48
C LEU A 23 4.58 12.13 8.29
N LYS A 24 5.47 13.12 8.06
CA LYS A 24 6.48 13.05 6.99
C LYS A 24 7.56 12.00 7.28
N ASP A 25 7.99 11.89 8.54
CA ASP A 25 8.93 10.83 8.95
C ASP A 25 8.31 9.45 8.82
N TYR A 26 7.04 9.31 9.23
CA TYR A 26 6.28 8.08 9.02
C TYR A 26 6.16 7.72 7.54
N HIS A 27 5.79 8.67 6.68
CA HIS A 27 5.70 8.42 5.24
C HIS A 27 7.03 7.94 4.65
N ARG A 28 8.16 8.51 5.09
CA ARG A 28 9.50 8.09 4.68
C ARG A 28 9.80 6.64 5.12
N VAL A 29 9.50 6.29 6.37
CA VAL A 29 9.70 4.93 6.89
C VAL A 29 8.82 3.92 6.17
N ILE A 30 7.53 4.23 5.95
CA ILE A 30 6.59 3.38 5.23
C ILE A 30 7.01 3.22 3.76
N SER A 31 7.58 4.26 3.14
CA SER A 31 8.13 4.18 1.78
C SER A 31 9.30 3.20 1.69
N GLN A 32 10.13 3.12 2.74
CA GLN A 32 11.18 2.12 2.82
C GLN A 32 10.58 0.71 2.88
N TYR A 33 9.60 0.48 3.76
CA TYR A 33 8.91 -0.81 3.85
C TYR A 33 8.21 -1.20 2.54
N ALA A 34 7.67 -0.23 1.80
CA ALA A 34 7.09 -0.46 0.47
C ALA A 34 8.13 -0.97 -0.54
N SER A 35 9.36 -0.45 -0.48
CA SER A 35 10.47 -0.91 -1.33
C SER A 35 10.96 -2.32 -0.94
N GLU A 36 10.89 -2.65 0.35
CA GLU A 36 11.29 -3.94 0.92
C GLU A 36 10.17 -5.00 0.84
N ARG A 37 8.93 -4.57 0.51
CA ARG A 37 7.70 -5.38 0.53
C ARG A 37 7.38 -5.94 1.93
N ASP A 38 7.77 -5.19 2.96
CA ASP A 38 7.50 -5.54 4.35
C ASP A 38 6.13 -4.97 4.75
N ALA A 39 5.10 -5.83 4.69
CA ALA A 39 3.76 -5.46 5.12
C ALA A 39 3.68 -5.26 6.63
N VAL A 40 4.43 -6.02 7.42
CA VAL A 40 4.36 -5.98 8.89
C VAL A 40 4.91 -4.66 9.41
N GLY A 41 6.09 -4.25 8.92
CA GLY A 41 6.67 -2.96 9.28
C GLY A 41 5.79 -1.77 8.87
N ALA A 42 5.17 -1.83 7.69
CA ALA A 42 4.26 -0.78 7.22
C ALA A 42 3.00 -0.65 8.10
N LEU A 43 2.41 -1.77 8.54
CA LEU A 43 1.24 -1.78 9.42
C LEU A 43 1.58 -1.29 10.83
N GLN A 44 2.70 -1.74 11.40
CA GLN A 44 3.16 -1.28 12.72
C GLN A 44 3.37 0.24 12.74
N ALA A 45 3.92 0.80 11.65
CA ALA A 45 4.07 2.23 11.52
C ALA A 45 2.71 2.96 11.45
N LEU A 46 1.71 2.41 10.75
CA LEU A 46 0.35 2.96 10.74
C LEU A 46 -0.31 2.92 12.12
N GLU A 47 -0.22 1.79 12.82
CA GLU A 47 -0.73 1.64 14.19
C GLU A 47 -0.09 2.66 15.14
N GLU A 48 1.21 2.92 15.00
CA GLU A 48 1.89 3.92 15.83
C GLU A 48 1.42 5.35 15.56
N ILE A 49 1.11 5.69 14.30
CA ILE A 49 0.51 6.99 13.93
C ILE A 49 -0.82 7.15 14.66
N GLU A 50 -1.66 6.12 14.65
CA GLU A 50 -2.97 6.13 15.32
C GLU A 50 -2.84 6.21 16.85
N ARG A 51 -1.91 5.45 17.43
CA ARG A 51 -1.59 5.49 18.87
C ARG A 51 -1.14 6.87 19.33
N LYS A 52 -0.49 7.64 18.46
CA LYS A 52 -0.07 9.03 18.72
C LYS A 52 -1.19 10.04 18.46
N ASN A 53 -2.43 9.60 18.23
CA ASN A 53 -3.58 10.44 17.85
C ASN A 53 -3.31 11.29 16.61
N MET A 54 -2.48 10.79 15.69
CA MET A 54 -2.21 11.44 14.42
C MET A 54 -3.12 10.85 13.35
N THR A 55 -3.67 11.68 12.47
CA THR A 55 -4.49 11.21 11.35
C THR A 55 -3.58 10.89 10.16
N ALA A 56 -3.42 9.60 9.85
CA ALA A 56 -2.72 9.18 8.64
C ALA A 56 -3.41 9.75 7.39
N THR A 57 -2.61 10.28 6.46
CA THR A 57 -3.11 10.87 5.22
C THR A 57 -3.19 9.83 4.11
N LEU A 58 -3.98 10.11 3.06
CA LEU A 58 -4.15 9.21 1.92
C LEU A 58 -2.82 8.73 1.30
N PRO A 59 -1.77 9.56 1.10
CA PRO A 59 -0.48 9.09 0.61
C PRO A 59 0.18 8.05 1.51
N ILE A 60 0.01 8.14 2.83
CA ILE A 60 0.58 7.19 3.80
C ILE A 60 -0.10 5.82 3.63
N TYR A 61 -1.44 5.80 3.52
CA TYR A 61 -2.18 4.58 3.23
C TYR A 61 -1.80 3.97 1.87
N ASN A 62 -1.70 4.79 0.82
CA ASN A 62 -1.30 4.33 -0.51
C ASN A 62 0.08 3.66 -0.51
N THR A 63 1.02 4.23 0.24
CA THR A 63 2.36 3.67 0.38
C THR A 63 2.36 2.39 1.22
N ALA A 64 1.58 2.33 2.31
CA ALA A 64 1.43 1.12 3.11
C ALA A 64 0.76 -0.03 2.31
N MET A 65 -0.28 0.27 1.52
CA MET A 65 -0.90 -0.69 0.60
C MET A 65 0.09 -1.21 -0.45
N ALA A 66 1.01 -0.37 -0.93
CA ALA A 66 2.06 -0.80 -1.85
C ALA A 66 3.05 -1.80 -1.20
N ALA A 67 3.34 -1.65 0.09
CA ALA A 67 4.10 -2.64 0.87
C ALA A 67 3.33 -3.97 0.96
N CYS A 68 2.01 -3.89 1.08
CA CYS A 68 1.09 -5.03 1.21
C CYS A 68 0.71 -5.69 -0.13
N GLN A 69 1.39 -5.39 -1.24
CA GLN A 69 1.05 -5.92 -2.57
C GLN A 69 1.00 -7.45 -2.71
N ARG A 70 1.64 -8.21 -1.79
CA ARG A 70 1.58 -9.68 -1.76
C ARG A 70 0.54 -10.23 -0.80
N HIS A 71 -0.05 -9.35 0.01
CA HIS A 71 -1.01 -9.67 1.06
C HIS A 71 -2.31 -8.92 0.77
N TRP A 72 -3.04 -9.43 -0.22
CA TRP A 72 -4.27 -8.79 -0.71
C TRP A 72 -5.29 -8.58 0.40
N GLN A 73 -5.39 -9.47 1.39
CA GLN A 73 -6.29 -9.33 2.53
C GLN A 73 -6.02 -8.03 3.29
N ILE A 74 -4.75 -7.76 3.58
CA ILE A 74 -4.30 -6.56 4.29
C ILE A 74 -4.52 -5.32 3.44
N ALA A 75 -4.20 -5.38 2.14
CA ALA A 75 -4.41 -4.26 1.24
C ALA A 75 -5.90 -3.86 1.14
N LEU A 76 -6.81 -4.83 1.11
CA LEU A 76 -8.25 -4.58 1.10
C LEU A 76 -8.75 -4.07 2.45
N ASP A 77 -8.22 -4.58 3.56
CA ASP A 77 -8.59 -4.09 4.90
C ASP A 77 -8.17 -2.62 5.09
N LEU A 78 -6.97 -2.25 4.62
CA LEU A 78 -6.52 -0.85 4.58
C LEU A 78 -7.43 0.00 3.68
N PHE A 79 -7.86 -0.52 2.53
CA PHE A 79 -8.81 0.16 1.66
C PHE A 79 -10.15 0.42 2.36
N HIS A 80 -10.72 -0.58 3.03
CA HIS A 80 -11.97 -0.42 3.79
C HIS A 80 -11.80 0.50 5.01
N THR A 81 -10.60 0.55 5.58
CA THR A 81 -10.29 1.49 6.67
C THR A 81 -10.36 2.95 6.22
N LEU A 82 -10.06 3.26 4.95
CA LEU A 82 -10.22 4.61 4.40
C LEU A 82 -11.68 5.07 4.45
N ASP A 83 -12.62 4.20 4.08
CA ASP A 83 -14.05 4.48 4.13
C ASP A 83 -14.52 4.73 5.57
N ARG A 84 -14.10 3.87 6.52
CA ARG A 84 -14.38 4.05 7.96
C ARG A 84 -13.83 5.36 8.53
N LYS A 85 -12.71 5.84 7.98
CA LYS A 85 -12.07 7.11 8.37
C LYS A 85 -12.56 8.30 7.54
N ASN A 86 -13.56 8.10 6.70
CA ASN A 86 -14.14 9.11 5.82
C ASN A 86 -13.08 9.77 4.92
N VAL A 87 -12.02 9.03 4.58
CA VAL A 87 -10.97 9.44 3.66
C VAL A 87 -11.34 8.89 2.28
N ARG A 88 -11.65 9.78 1.33
CA ARG A 88 -12.02 9.36 -0.03
C ARG A 88 -10.83 8.66 -0.71
N PRO A 89 -10.97 7.40 -1.14
CA PRO A 89 -9.99 6.74 -2.00
C PRO A 89 -9.84 7.50 -3.32
N ASP A 90 -8.61 7.60 -3.81
CA ASP A 90 -8.30 8.13 -5.15
C ASP A 90 -8.00 6.99 -6.14
N ASN A 91 -7.85 7.33 -7.41
CA ASN A 91 -7.38 6.41 -8.45
C ASN A 91 -6.13 5.61 -8.04
N THR A 92 -5.17 6.22 -7.34
CA THR A 92 -3.99 5.51 -6.85
C THR A 92 -4.37 4.41 -5.86
N THR A 93 -5.24 4.71 -4.92
CA THR A 93 -5.72 3.79 -3.88
C THR A 93 -6.39 2.56 -4.52
N TYR A 94 -7.33 2.80 -5.45
CA TYR A 94 -7.99 1.73 -6.20
C TYR A 94 -6.99 0.87 -6.98
N PHE A 95 -6.06 1.51 -7.68
CA PHE A 95 -5.03 0.80 -8.44
C PHE A 95 -4.17 -0.10 -7.53
N ARG A 96 -3.76 0.38 -6.34
CA ARG A 96 -2.98 -0.43 -5.39
C ARG A 96 -3.76 -1.64 -4.88
N ALA A 97 -5.04 -1.46 -4.54
CA ALA A 97 -5.90 -2.57 -4.10
C ALA A 97 -6.09 -3.62 -5.20
N ILE A 98 -6.34 -3.17 -6.43
CA ILE A 98 -6.47 -4.04 -7.61
C ILE A 98 -5.15 -4.77 -7.91
N GLN A 99 -4.00 -4.09 -7.84
CA GLN A 99 -2.69 -4.73 -8.03
C GLN A 99 -2.41 -5.81 -6.97
N ALA A 100 -2.84 -5.62 -5.73
CA ALA A 100 -2.71 -6.65 -4.71
C ALA A 100 -3.61 -7.86 -5.03
N CYS A 101 -4.81 -7.63 -5.55
CA CYS A 101 -5.71 -8.69 -6.03
C CYS A 101 -5.15 -9.42 -7.27
N GLU A 102 -4.53 -8.70 -8.21
CA GLU A 102 -3.84 -9.25 -9.38
C GLU A 102 -2.79 -10.29 -8.97
N LYS A 103 -1.94 -9.94 -7.99
CA LYS A 103 -0.86 -10.83 -7.52
C LYS A 103 -1.35 -12.05 -6.76
N ALA A 104 -2.60 -12.02 -6.31
CA ALA A 104 -3.23 -13.09 -5.56
C ALA A 104 -4.27 -13.87 -6.36
N HIS A 105 -4.40 -13.59 -7.67
CA HIS A 105 -5.38 -14.19 -8.56
C HIS A 105 -6.83 -14.03 -8.05
N GLN A 106 -7.12 -12.91 -7.38
CA GLN A 106 -8.43 -12.60 -6.78
C GLN A 106 -9.24 -11.68 -7.71
N TRP A 107 -9.51 -12.13 -8.94
CA TRP A 107 -10.15 -11.29 -9.95
C TRP A 107 -11.55 -10.82 -9.57
N GLN A 108 -12.34 -11.64 -8.86
CA GLN A 108 -13.69 -11.28 -8.42
C GLN A 108 -13.65 -10.02 -7.53
N LYS A 109 -12.64 -9.93 -6.65
CA LYS A 109 -12.44 -8.77 -5.77
C LYS A 109 -11.94 -7.57 -6.57
N ALA A 110 -11.03 -7.79 -7.52
CA ALA A 110 -10.56 -6.73 -8.41
C ALA A 110 -11.70 -6.10 -9.23
N VAL A 111 -12.62 -6.92 -9.76
CA VAL A 111 -13.80 -6.43 -10.50
C VAL A 111 -14.78 -5.72 -9.57
N GLY A 112 -15.03 -6.24 -8.37
CA GLY A 112 -15.87 -5.55 -7.38
C GLY A 112 -15.35 -4.16 -7.01
N LEU A 113 -14.03 -4.01 -6.88
CA LEU A 113 -13.41 -2.69 -6.65
C LEU A 113 -13.59 -1.74 -7.85
N ILE A 114 -13.50 -2.24 -9.08
CA ILE A 114 -13.73 -1.46 -10.31
C ILE A 114 -15.19 -0.96 -10.36
N ASP A 115 -16.15 -1.83 -10.06
CA ASP A 115 -17.58 -1.51 -10.02
C ASP A 115 -17.90 -0.47 -8.93
N THR A 116 -17.26 -0.60 -7.78
CA THR A 116 -17.37 0.35 -6.67
C THR A 116 -16.80 1.72 -7.06
N CYS A 117 -15.65 1.75 -7.75
CA CYS A 117 -15.05 2.98 -8.27
C CYS A 117 -15.98 3.70 -9.26
N GLY A 118 -16.56 2.97 -10.22
CA GLY A 118 -17.52 3.51 -11.19
C GLY A 118 -18.82 4.03 -10.58
N SER A 119 -19.25 3.46 -9.44
CA SER A 119 -20.46 3.89 -8.73
C SER A 119 -20.24 5.06 -7.77
N THR A 120 -19.03 5.20 -7.21
CA THR A 120 -18.73 6.19 -6.16
C THR A 120 -18.12 7.49 -6.67
N SER A 121 -17.58 7.52 -7.90
CA SER A 121 -16.95 8.72 -8.45
C SER A 121 -16.97 8.73 -9.98
N SER A 122 -17.19 9.90 -10.57
CA SER A 122 -16.99 10.19 -12.00
C SER A 122 -15.49 10.20 -12.39
N GLU A 123 -14.68 9.36 -11.76
CA GLU A 123 -13.27 9.21 -12.09
C GLU A 123 -13.09 8.14 -13.16
N ILE A 124 -12.27 8.46 -14.15
CA ILE A 124 -11.98 7.58 -15.28
C ILE A 124 -11.29 6.33 -14.75
N LEU A 125 -11.96 5.18 -14.85
CA LEU A 125 -11.29 3.89 -14.72
C LEU A 125 -10.09 3.87 -15.66
N SER A 126 -8.89 3.87 -15.11
CA SER A 126 -7.69 3.81 -15.94
C SER A 126 -7.64 2.44 -16.63
N THR A 127 -7.24 2.40 -17.90
CA THR A 127 -6.96 1.15 -18.62
C THR A 127 -6.03 0.22 -17.83
N SER A 128 -5.13 0.80 -17.03
CA SER A 128 -4.25 0.06 -16.12
C SER A 128 -4.99 -0.76 -15.06
N MET A 129 -6.11 -0.28 -14.53
CA MET A 129 -6.95 -0.98 -13.55
C MET A 129 -7.64 -2.19 -14.19
N TYR A 130 -8.22 -2.00 -15.38
CA TYR A 130 -8.88 -3.08 -16.12
C TYR A 130 -7.90 -4.18 -16.55
N ILE A 131 -6.71 -3.79 -17.04
CA ILE A 131 -5.64 -4.74 -17.37
C ILE A 131 -5.20 -5.54 -16.13
N ALA A 132 -5.05 -4.90 -14.97
CA ALA A 132 -4.67 -5.58 -13.74
C ALA A 132 -5.76 -6.57 -13.28
N ALA A 133 -7.03 -6.20 -13.37
CA ALA A 133 -8.15 -7.10 -13.09
C ALA A 133 -8.20 -8.31 -14.06
N LEU A 134 -7.99 -8.10 -15.36
CA LEU A 134 -7.90 -9.19 -16.34
C LEU A 134 -6.72 -10.14 -16.06
N LYS A 135 -5.57 -9.60 -15.64
CA LYS A 135 -4.40 -10.41 -15.26
C LYS A 135 -4.67 -11.24 -14.01
N ALA A 136 -5.53 -10.78 -13.10
CA ALA A 136 -5.95 -11.54 -11.94
C ALA A 136 -6.75 -12.81 -12.30
N CYS A 137 -7.30 -12.90 -13.53
CA CYS A 137 -8.09 -14.04 -14.00
C CYS A 137 -7.24 -15.22 -14.53
N LYS A 138 -5.94 -15.00 -14.77
CA LYS A 138 -5.01 -16.05 -15.22
C LYS A 138 -4.43 -16.80 -14.05
#